data_AF-A0A934D905-F1
#
_entry.id   AF-A0A934D905-F1
#
_cell.length_a   1.000
_cell.length_b   1.000
_cell.length_c   1.000
_cell.angle_alpha   90.00
_cell.angle_beta   90.00
_cell.angle_gamma   90.00
#
_symmetry.space_group_name_H-M   'P 1'
#
loop_
_entity.id
_entity.type
_entity.pdbx_description
1 polymer ?
#
loop_
_entity_poly.entity_id
_entity_poly.type
_entity_poly.pdbx_seq_one_letter_code
_entity_poly.pdbx_strand_id
1 'polypeptide(L)'
;MASIILREKFPNLHSSHKISFKPMMPNIRAMLAQADAALVLESFPDEHGATQLFALDLAEEWADLTELPYVHGFWVAREEDLPTVYAERLVAAANEGVSARRTIAEAYALRKGFSVESARTKVEQFDFFLDDREQESLSEFFRQAFYHGILGDIPDLNFFDLPSSAPSKN
;
A
#
# COMPACT_ATOMS: atom_id res chain seq x y z
N MET A 1 5.51 -3.01 7.24
CA MET A 1 4.18 -3.66 7.18
C MET A 1 4.21 -5.14 7.54
N ALA A 2 4.72 -6.05 6.69
CA ALA A 2 4.68 -7.50 6.94
C ALA A 2 5.22 -7.91 8.33
N SER A 3 6.36 -7.34 8.74
CA SER A 3 6.92 -7.61 10.07
C SER A 3 6.05 -7.12 11.23
N ILE A 4 5.21 -6.09 11.03
CA ILE A 4 4.27 -5.60 12.05
C ILE A 4 3.12 -6.60 12.15
N ILE A 5 2.45 -6.88 11.03
CA ILE A 5 1.32 -7.82 10.95
C ILE A 5 1.67 -9.18 11.55
N LEU A 6 2.82 -9.75 11.17
CA LEU A 6 3.24 -11.07 11.66
C LEU A 6 3.50 -11.07 13.18
N ARG A 7 3.97 -9.96 13.75
CA ARG A 7 4.21 -9.84 15.19
C ARG A 7 2.93 -9.66 15.99
N GLU A 8 2.03 -8.81 15.49
CA GLU A 8 0.80 -8.45 16.17
C GLU A 8 -0.24 -9.58 16.08
N LYS A 9 -0.44 -10.16 14.89
CA LYS A 9 -1.49 -11.17 14.67
C LYS A 9 -1.03 -12.60 14.91
N PHE A 10 0.27 -12.87 14.85
CA PHE A 10 0.82 -14.22 15.00
C PHE A 10 1.96 -14.28 16.05
N PRO A 11 1.70 -13.87 17.31
CA PRO A 11 2.74 -13.74 18.34
C PRO A 11 3.49 -15.06 18.63
N ASN A 12 2.83 -16.21 18.43
CA ASN A 12 3.44 -17.52 18.65
C ASN A 12 4.53 -17.90 17.62
N LEU A 13 4.56 -17.25 16.45
CA LEU A 13 5.65 -17.45 15.50
C LEU A 13 6.98 -17.03 16.12
N HIS A 14 6.98 -15.96 16.92
CA HIS A 14 8.18 -15.40 17.55
C HIS A 14 8.70 -16.24 18.70
N SER A 15 7.82 -16.90 19.45
CA SER A 15 8.17 -17.71 20.62
C SER A 15 8.99 -18.96 20.26
N SER A 16 8.82 -19.44 19.03
CA SER A 16 9.41 -20.70 18.56
C SER A 16 10.55 -20.49 17.56
N HIS A 17 10.48 -19.47 16.70
CA HIS A 17 11.49 -19.16 15.69
C HIS A 17 11.56 -17.66 15.39
N LYS A 18 12.76 -17.09 15.26
CA LYS A 18 12.92 -15.68 14.84
C LYS A 18 12.56 -15.55 13.35
N ILE A 19 11.51 -14.79 13.04
CA ILE A 19 11.17 -14.46 11.64
C ILE A 19 12.39 -13.81 10.97
N SER A 20 12.76 -14.33 9.80
CA SER A 20 13.88 -13.82 9.01
C SER A 20 13.41 -13.54 7.58
N PHE A 21 13.84 -12.40 7.03
CA PHE A 21 13.54 -12.02 5.65
C PHE A 21 14.77 -12.27 4.79
N LYS A 22 14.57 -12.98 3.67
CA LYS A 22 15.60 -13.22 2.65
C LYS A 22 15.18 -12.49 1.36
N PRO A 23 15.86 -11.40 0.98
CA PRO A 23 15.57 -10.72 -0.28
C PRO A 23 15.78 -11.66 -1.47
N MET A 24 14.79 -11.73 -2.36
CA MET A 24 14.81 -12.58 -3.56
C MET A 24 14.06 -11.89 -4.70
N MET A 25 14.38 -12.27 -5.94
CA MET A 25 13.57 -11.84 -7.09
C MET A 25 12.17 -12.46 -7.05
N PRO A 26 11.14 -11.75 -7.55
CA PRO A 26 9.74 -12.19 -7.48
C PRO A 26 9.52 -13.41 -8.38
N ASN A 27 9.85 -14.58 -7.85
CA ASN A 27 9.57 -15.88 -8.45
C ASN A 27 9.11 -16.78 -7.32
N ILE A 28 7.79 -16.93 -7.20
CA ILE A 28 7.14 -17.59 -6.05
C ILE A 28 7.66 -19.02 -5.87
N ARG A 29 7.81 -19.78 -6.95
CA ARG A 29 8.34 -21.15 -6.87
C ARG A 29 9.77 -21.17 -6.32
N ALA A 30 10.65 -20.28 -6.80
CA ALA A 30 12.02 -20.21 -6.32
C ALA A 30 12.11 -19.69 -4.88
N MET A 31 11.24 -18.75 -4.50
CA MET A 31 11.15 -18.22 -3.14
C MET A 31 10.69 -19.29 -2.15
N LEU A 32 9.62 -20.03 -2.47
CA LEU A 32 9.09 -21.11 -1.63
C LEU A 32 10.00 -22.34 -1.57
N ALA A 33 10.92 -22.51 -2.53
CA ALA A 33 11.96 -23.54 -2.44
C ALA A 33 13.06 -23.18 -1.42
N GLN A 34 13.10 -21.94 -0.95
CA GLN A 34 14.18 -21.38 -0.13
C GLN A 34 13.69 -20.78 1.21
N ALA A 35 12.37 -20.66 1.38
CA ALA A 35 11.72 -20.06 2.54
C ALA A 35 10.30 -20.63 2.71
N ASP A 36 9.76 -20.50 3.92
CA ASP A 36 8.42 -21.03 4.27
C ASP A 36 7.27 -20.22 3.64
N ALA A 37 7.54 -18.97 3.23
CA ALA A 37 6.56 -18.07 2.63
C ALA A 37 7.22 -17.12 1.63
N ALA A 38 6.42 -16.57 0.70
CA ALA A 38 6.85 -15.59 -0.28
C ALA A 38 6.08 -14.27 -0.10
N LEU A 39 6.79 -13.18 0.16
CA LEU A 39 6.24 -11.83 0.17
C LEU A 39 6.39 -11.20 -1.22
N VAL A 40 5.27 -10.86 -1.85
CA VAL A 40 5.23 -10.29 -3.20
C VAL A 40 4.38 -9.02 -3.22
N LEU A 41 4.71 -8.08 -4.10
CA LEU A 41 3.98 -6.80 -4.27
C LEU A 41 2.98 -6.83 -5.45
N GLU A 42 3.09 -7.83 -6.34
CA GLU A 42 2.24 -7.95 -7.52
C GLU A 42 1.14 -8.98 -7.30
N SER A 43 0.04 -8.79 -8.04
CA SER A 43 -1.21 -9.56 -7.96
C SER A 43 -0.97 -11.05 -8.25
N PHE A 44 -0.79 -11.81 -7.17
CA PHE A 44 -1.09 -13.22 -7.07
C PHE A 44 -2.63 -13.40 -6.96
N PRO A 45 -3.24 -14.44 -7.56
CA PRO A 45 -2.66 -15.66 -8.14
C PRO A 45 -2.59 -15.72 -9.68
N ASP A 46 -3.09 -14.72 -10.40
CA ASP A 46 -3.54 -14.90 -11.79
C ASP A 46 -2.42 -15.23 -12.81
N GLU A 47 -1.17 -14.85 -12.56
CA GLU A 47 -0.07 -15.09 -13.51
C GLU A 47 0.74 -16.37 -13.25
N HIS A 48 0.60 -16.99 -12.07
CA HIS A 48 1.54 -18.03 -11.61
C HIS A 48 0.91 -19.41 -11.34
N GLY A 49 -0.38 -19.60 -11.65
CA GLY A 49 -1.02 -20.93 -11.62
C GLY A 49 -1.05 -21.59 -10.25
N ALA A 50 -1.14 -20.81 -9.18
CA ALA A 50 -1.01 -21.28 -7.81
C ALA A 50 -2.32 -21.16 -7.02
N THR A 51 -3.41 -21.66 -7.62
CA THR A 51 -4.75 -21.78 -7.02
C THR A 51 -4.82 -22.69 -5.77
N GLN A 52 -3.68 -23.20 -5.28
CA GLN A 52 -3.59 -24.08 -4.12
C GLN A 52 -2.77 -23.49 -2.96
N LEU A 53 -2.25 -22.28 -3.08
CA LEU A 53 -1.49 -21.64 -2.00
C LEU A 53 -2.41 -20.75 -1.16
N PHE A 54 -2.22 -20.79 0.16
CA PHE A 54 -2.79 -19.80 1.05
C PHE A 54 -2.13 -18.44 0.78
N ALA A 55 -2.95 -17.42 0.54
CA ALA A 55 -2.50 -16.05 0.31
C ALA A 55 -3.03 -15.16 1.44
N LEU A 56 -2.17 -14.27 1.91
CA LEU A 56 -2.47 -13.29 2.95
C LEU A 56 -2.35 -11.90 2.34
N ASP A 57 -3.44 -11.15 2.25
CA ASP A 57 -3.40 -9.76 1.81
C ASP A 57 -3.00 -8.88 2.98
N LEU A 58 -1.79 -8.32 2.94
CA LEU A 58 -1.31 -7.51 4.06
C LEU A 58 -2.16 -6.26 4.30
N ALA A 59 -2.74 -5.65 3.26
CA ALA A 59 -3.57 -4.46 3.42
C ALA A 59 -4.89 -4.80 4.12
N GLU A 60 -5.48 -5.96 3.79
CA GLU A 60 -6.62 -6.49 4.53
C GLU A 60 -6.26 -6.80 5.99
N GLU A 61 -5.12 -7.44 6.23
CA GLU A 61 -4.65 -7.75 7.58
C GLU A 61 -4.35 -6.49 8.41
N TRP A 62 -3.91 -5.40 7.76
CA TRP A 62 -3.74 -4.09 8.38
C TRP A 62 -5.07 -3.47 8.77
N ALA A 63 -6.04 -3.48 7.87
CA ALA A 63 -7.38 -2.99 8.14
C ALA A 63 -8.05 -3.78 9.27
N ASP A 64 -7.89 -5.11 9.32
CA ASP A 64 -8.40 -5.94 10.41
C ASP A 64 -7.70 -5.64 11.76
N LEU A 65 -6.39 -5.35 11.72
CA LEU A 65 -5.63 -5.03 12.93
C LEU A 65 -5.93 -3.64 13.49
N THR A 66 -6.15 -2.65 12.63
CA THR A 66 -6.14 -1.22 13.01
C THR A 66 -7.46 -0.50 12.76
N GLU A 67 -8.38 -1.10 12.01
CA GLU A 67 -9.60 -0.46 11.47
C GLU A 67 -9.31 0.78 10.58
N LEU A 68 -8.07 0.92 10.09
CA LEU A 68 -7.60 2.04 9.29
C LEU A 68 -7.23 1.60 7.85
N PRO A 69 -7.37 2.49 6.85
CA PRO A 69 -6.94 2.19 5.46
C PRO A 69 -5.42 1.99 5.41
N TYR A 70 -4.87 1.26 4.43
CA TYR A 70 -3.42 1.18 4.27
C TYR A 70 -2.90 2.18 3.22
N VAL A 71 -1.92 3.00 3.58
CA VAL A 71 -1.26 3.95 2.65
C VAL A 71 -0.09 3.25 1.97
N HIS A 72 -0.26 2.89 0.69
CA HIS A 72 0.78 2.23 -0.11
C HIS A 72 1.98 3.14 -0.43
N GLY A 73 1.73 4.44 -0.52
CA GLY A 73 2.73 5.45 -0.82
C GLY A 73 2.11 6.84 -0.84
N PHE A 74 2.94 7.85 -0.60
CA PHE A 74 2.56 9.26 -0.61
C PHE A 74 3.72 10.10 -1.13
N TRP A 75 3.42 11.32 -1.59
CA TRP A 75 4.44 12.27 -2.02
C TRP A 75 4.92 13.09 -0.83
N VAL A 76 6.24 13.23 -0.71
CA VAL A 76 6.90 14.02 0.34
C VAL A 76 8.06 14.79 -0.25
N ALA A 77 8.31 15.98 0.27
CA ALA A 77 9.46 16.81 -0.05
C ALA A 77 10.05 17.36 1.24
N ARG A 78 11.28 17.90 1.16
CA ARG A 78 11.83 18.69 2.27
C ARG A 78 11.08 20.03 2.33
N GLU A 79 10.88 20.53 3.54
CA GLU A 79 10.10 21.75 3.79
C GLU A 79 10.67 22.95 3.03
N GLU A 80 11.99 23.06 2.97
CA GLU A 80 12.70 24.14 2.27
C GLU A 80 12.61 24.07 0.74
N ASP A 81 12.21 22.92 0.18
CA ASP A 81 12.37 22.62 -1.25
C ASP A 81 11.06 22.73 -2.06
N LEU A 82 9.89 22.80 -1.41
CA LEU A 82 8.61 22.71 -2.13
C LEU A 82 7.64 23.88 -1.87
N PRO A 83 7.56 24.84 -2.80
CA PRO A 83 6.49 25.82 -2.84
C PRO A 83 5.10 25.17 -2.91
N THR A 84 4.12 25.71 -2.15
CA THR A 84 2.73 25.23 -2.07
C THR A 84 2.07 25.00 -3.44
N VAL A 85 2.41 25.82 -4.44
CA VAL A 85 1.88 25.72 -5.81
C VAL A 85 2.13 24.35 -6.46
N TYR A 86 3.19 23.63 -6.08
CA TYR A 86 3.43 22.28 -6.61
C TYR A 86 2.52 21.25 -5.96
N ALA A 87 2.25 21.39 -4.66
CA ALA A 87 1.30 20.53 -3.95
C ALA A 87 -0.12 20.73 -4.49
N GLU A 88 -0.54 21.98 -4.73
CA GLU A 88 -1.82 22.31 -5.39
C GLU A 88 -1.93 21.67 -6.77
N ARG A 89 -0.85 21.71 -7.58
CA ARG A 89 -0.83 21.08 -8.91
C ARG A 89 -0.93 19.56 -8.83
N LEU A 90 -0.31 18.93 -7.84
CA LEU A 90 -0.44 17.48 -7.63
C LEU A 90 -1.88 17.11 -7.25
N VAL A 91 -2.52 17.88 -6.38
CA VAL A 91 -3.93 17.67 -6.01
C VAL A 91 -4.85 17.88 -7.21
N ALA A 92 -4.62 18.92 -8.03
CA ALA A 92 -5.39 19.13 -9.26
C ALA A 92 -5.23 17.95 -10.24
N ALA A 93 -3.99 17.47 -10.45
CA ALA A 93 -3.73 16.32 -11.31
C ALA A 93 -4.37 15.03 -10.78
N ALA A 94 -4.39 14.81 -9.46
CA ALA A 94 -5.09 13.69 -8.83
C ALA A 94 -6.60 13.76 -9.09
N ASN A 95 -7.21 14.93 -8.91
CA ASN A 95 -8.64 15.16 -9.18
C ASN A 95 -9.01 14.91 -10.66
N GLU A 96 -8.19 15.40 -11.58
CA GLU A 96 -8.36 15.14 -13.01
C GLU A 96 -8.25 13.63 -13.30
N GLY A 97 -7.24 12.97 -12.74
CA GLY A 97 -7.04 11.53 -12.88
C GLY A 97 -8.21 10.70 -12.33
N VAL A 98 -8.74 11.06 -11.17
CA VAL A 98 -9.92 10.43 -10.55
C VAL A 98 -11.15 10.59 -11.44
N SER A 99 -11.37 11.79 -11.98
CA SER A 99 -12.47 12.07 -12.89
C SER A 99 -12.33 11.34 -14.23
N ALA A 100 -11.11 11.07 -14.67
CA ALA A 100 -10.77 10.36 -15.91
C ALA A 100 -10.55 8.84 -15.73
N ARG A 101 -10.85 8.25 -14.56
CA ARG A 101 -10.54 6.84 -14.23
C ARG A 101 -10.95 5.84 -15.30
N ARG A 102 -12.15 5.99 -15.89
CA ARG A 102 -12.64 5.09 -16.95
C ARG A 102 -11.71 5.11 -18.18
N THR A 103 -11.39 6.31 -18.67
CA THR A 103 -10.49 6.49 -19.82
C THR A 103 -9.08 5.97 -19.51
N ILE A 104 -8.59 6.20 -18.28
CA ILE A 104 -7.29 5.68 -17.84
C ILE A 104 -7.30 4.14 -17.83
N ALA A 105 -8.36 3.52 -17.31
CA ALA A 105 -8.49 2.06 -17.28
C ALA A 105 -8.51 1.45 -18.69
N GLU A 106 -9.25 2.05 -19.63
CA GLU A 106 -9.26 1.62 -21.05
C GLU A 106 -7.88 1.72 -21.70
N ALA A 107 -7.19 2.85 -21.51
CA ALA A 107 -5.84 3.04 -22.03
C ALA A 107 -4.83 2.07 -21.38
N TYR A 108 -4.96 1.81 -20.08
CA TYR A 108 -4.15 0.85 -19.34
C TYR A 108 -4.37 -0.59 -19.84
N ALA A 109 -5.64 -0.98 -20.04
CA ALA A 109 -6.02 -2.28 -20.57
C ALA A 109 -5.37 -2.54 -21.93
N LEU A 110 -5.50 -1.57 -22.85
CA LEU A 110 -4.90 -1.64 -24.18
C LEU A 110 -3.37 -1.78 -24.12
N ARG A 111 -2.71 -0.96 -23.28
CA ARG A 111 -1.24 -0.95 -23.16
C ARG A 111 -0.68 -2.23 -22.52
N LYS A 112 -1.43 -2.84 -21.61
CA LYS A 112 -0.99 -4.01 -20.82
C LYS A 112 -1.55 -5.35 -21.30
N GLY A 113 -2.48 -5.33 -22.26
CA GLY A 113 -3.14 -6.54 -22.75
C GLY A 113 -4.14 -7.12 -21.75
N PHE A 114 -4.64 -6.31 -20.81
CA PHE A 114 -5.69 -6.73 -19.88
C PHE A 114 -7.08 -6.53 -20.48
N SER A 115 -8.08 -7.20 -19.91
CA SER A 115 -9.46 -6.80 -20.16
C SER A 115 -9.73 -5.41 -19.57
N VAL A 116 -10.60 -4.63 -20.22
CA VAL A 116 -11.02 -3.31 -19.71
C VAL A 116 -11.62 -3.45 -18.31
N GLU A 117 -12.38 -4.52 -18.07
CA GLU A 117 -12.99 -4.77 -16.77
C GLU A 117 -11.94 -4.98 -15.66
N SER A 118 -10.95 -5.85 -15.90
CA SER A 118 -9.84 -6.08 -14.96
C SER A 118 -9.05 -4.80 -14.68
N ALA A 119 -8.80 -3.98 -15.72
CA ALA A 119 -8.14 -2.69 -15.57
C ALA A 119 -8.98 -1.70 -14.75
N ARG A 120 -10.29 -1.69 -14.94
CA ARG A 120 -11.21 -0.84 -14.17
C ARG A 120 -11.25 -1.25 -12.71
N THR A 121 -11.44 -2.53 -12.40
CA THR A 121 -11.37 -3.04 -11.03
C THR A 121 -10.08 -2.61 -10.36
N LYS A 122 -8.94 -2.74 -11.04
CA LYS A 122 -7.63 -2.37 -10.50
C LYS A 122 -7.48 -0.87 -10.22
N VAL A 123 -7.97 0.00 -11.12
CA VAL A 123 -7.88 1.46 -10.92
C VAL A 123 -8.88 1.93 -9.85
N GLU A 124 -10.04 1.30 -9.75
CA GLU A 124 -11.07 1.65 -8.77
C GLU A 124 -10.69 1.25 -7.34
N GLN A 125 -9.80 0.28 -7.15
CA GLN A 125 -9.27 -0.16 -5.85
C GLN A 125 -8.41 0.88 -5.13
N PHE A 126 -7.86 1.89 -5.83
CA PHE A 126 -7.00 2.89 -5.20
C PHE A 126 -7.76 4.16 -4.82
N ASP A 127 -7.50 4.62 -3.60
CA ASP A 127 -7.70 6.01 -3.21
C ASP A 127 -6.39 6.80 -3.43
N PHE A 128 -6.54 8.06 -3.82
CA PHE A 128 -5.41 8.95 -4.14
C PHE A 128 -5.36 10.17 -3.24
N PHE A 129 -6.26 10.28 -2.26
CA PHE A 129 -6.27 11.36 -1.28
C PHE A 129 -5.78 10.88 0.07
N LEU A 130 -5.07 11.77 0.77
CA LEU A 130 -4.47 11.52 2.08
C LEU A 130 -5.20 12.37 3.12
N ASP A 131 -6.47 12.05 3.33
CA ASP A 131 -7.34 12.74 4.27
C ASP A 131 -7.08 12.25 5.71
N ASP A 132 -7.93 12.66 6.66
CA ASP A 132 -7.72 12.42 8.10
C ASP A 132 -7.47 10.94 8.44
N ARG A 133 -8.24 10.00 7.84
CA ARG A 133 -8.12 8.57 8.12
C ARG A 133 -6.83 7.97 7.58
N GLU A 134 -6.39 8.43 6.41
CA GLU A 134 -5.12 8.00 5.82
C GLU A 134 -3.93 8.58 6.58
N GLN A 135 -4.01 9.83 7.05
CA GLN A 135 -3.00 10.45 7.91
C GLN A 135 -2.91 9.76 9.27
N GLU A 136 -4.06 9.39 9.86
CA GLU A 136 -4.12 8.59 11.09
C GLU A 136 -3.46 7.23 10.89
N SER A 137 -3.79 6.54 9.80
CA SER A 137 -3.15 5.27 9.44
C SER A 137 -1.64 5.39 9.27
N LEU A 138 -1.17 6.46 8.62
CA LEU A 138 0.25 6.70 8.42
C LEU A 138 0.98 6.90 9.75
N SER A 139 0.35 7.65 10.67
CA SER A 139 0.84 7.87 12.03
C SER A 139 0.92 6.56 12.81
N GLU A 140 -0.14 5.73 12.74
CA GLU A 140 -0.18 4.42 13.38
C GLU A 140 0.88 3.47 12.80
N PHE A 141 1.09 3.49 11.49
CA PHE A 141 2.15 2.72 10.83
C PHE A 141 3.53 3.09 11.37
N PHE A 142 3.86 4.38 11.48
CA PHE A 142 5.15 4.79 12.02
C PHE A 142 5.30 4.44 13.50
N ARG A 143 4.25 4.61 14.30
CA ARG A 143 4.23 4.22 15.71
C ARG A 143 4.53 2.73 15.89
N GLN A 144 3.86 1.88 15.12
CA GLN A 144 4.06 0.43 15.11
C GLN A 144 5.46 0.05 14.61
N ALA A 145 5.92 0.69 13.53
CA ALA A 145 7.25 0.44 12.98
C ALA A 145 8.37 0.80 13.97
N PHE A 146 8.22 1.91 14.70
CA PHE A 146 9.13 2.30 15.78
C PHE A 146 9.07 1.33 16.95
N TYR A 147 7.87 1.00 17.44
CA TYR A 147 7.68 0.04 18.54
C TYR A 147 8.34 -1.32 18.26
N HIS A 148 8.27 -1.79 17.01
CA HIS A 148 8.88 -3.04 16.58
C HIS A 148 10.37 -2.94 16.20
N GLY A 149 10.98 -1.76 16.35
CA GLY A 149 12.39 -1.51 16.05
C GLY A 149 12.72 -1.59 14.55
N ILE A 150 11.73 -1.40 13.68
CA ILE A 150 11.91 -1.30 12.22
C ILE A 150 12.44 0.10 11.87
N LEU A 151 11.93 1.13 12.56
CA LEU A 151 12.44 2.49 12.50
C LEU A 151 13.17 2.84 13.80
N GLY A 152 14.18 3.70 13.68
CA GLY A 152 14.94 4.21 14.84
C GLY A 152 14.26 5.38 15.56
N ASP A 153 13.33 6.05 14.88
CA ASP A 153 12.52 7.18 15.36
C ASP A 153 11.17 7.21 14.62
N ILE A 154 10.26 8.06 15.10
CA ILE A 154 9.00 8.37 14.41
C ILE A 154 9.24 9.66 13.63
N PRO A 155 9.05 9.67 12.29
CA PRO A 155 9.23 10.88 11.50
C PRO A 155 8.19 11.93 11.87
N ASP A 156 8.62 13.20 11.91
CA ASP A 156 7.73 14.35 12.01
C ASP A 156 7.25 14.74 10.61
N LEU A 157 5.93 14.80 10.42
CA LEU A 157 5.32 15.07 9.12
C LEU A 157 4.45 16.32 9.20
N ASN A 158 4.78 17.29 8.34
CA ASN A 158 3.96 18.47 8.10
C ASN A 158 3.14 18.24 6.83
N PHE A 159 1.83 18.49 6.92
CA PHE A 159 0.92 18.39 5.78
C PHE A 159 0.59 19.80 5.25
N PHE A 160 0.46 19.91 3.93
CA PHE A 160 -0.01 21.15 3.31
C PHE A 160 -1.49 21.36 3.64
N ASP A 161 -1.86 22.58 4.03
CA ASP A 161 -3.25 22.99 4.16
C ASP A 161 -3.82 23.27 2.75
N LEU A 162 -4.34 22.21 2.12
CA LEU A 162 -4.90 22.23 0.78
C LEU A 162 -6.41 22.00 0.86
N PRO A 163 -7.21 22.60 -0.05
CA PRO A 163 -8.63 22.32 -0.10
C PRO A 163 -8.87 20.82 -0.32
N SER A 164 -9.61 20.20 0.61
CA SER A 164 -10.04 18.80 0.52
C SER A 164 -10.81 18.55 -0.78
N SER A 165 -10.56 17.41 -1.42
CA SER A 165 -11.22 17.03 -2.67
C SER A 165 -12.20 15.86 -2.51
N ALA A 166 -13.49 16.21 -2.70
CA ALA A 166 -14.66 15.39 -3.06
C ALA A 166 -15.25 14.43 -1.99
N PRO A 167 -16.60 14.24 -1.98
CA PRO A 167 -17.36 13.88 -0.79
C PRO A 167 -17.19 12.42 -0.35
N SER A 168 -17.40 12.21 0.96
CA SER A 168 -17.55 10.91 1.64
C SER A 168 -18.10 9.84 0.71
N LYS A 169 -17.34 8.75 0.55
CA LYS A 169 -17.85 7.49 0.00
C LYS A 169 -19.02 7.05 0.90
N ASN A 170 -20.24 7.25 0.43
CA ASN A 170 -21.44 6.64 1.02
C ASN A 170 -21.47 5.15 0.69
#